data_AF-A0A7L2WL94-F1
#
_entry.id   AF-A0A7L2WL94-F1
#
_cell.length_a   1.000
_cell.length_b   1.000
_cell.length_c   1.000
_cell.angle_alpha   90.00
_cell.angle_beta   90.00
_cell.angle_gamma   90.00
#
_symmetry.space_group_name_H-M   'P 1'
#
loop_
_entity.id
_entity.type
_entity.pdbx_description
1 polymer ?
#
loop_
_entity_poly.entity_id
_entity_poly.type
_entity_poly.pdbx_seq_one_letter_code
_entity_poly.pdbx_strand_id
1 'polypeptide(L)'
;DGVTEVLARHSEDLQDKFVEVPCSEDYDSHRRFEGCTPRKCGRGVTDAVITREEAERIRRIAERGLSLGGSDGGASILDLHSGALSLGKHFVNLYRYFGDKIQDIFTEEDFALYRDVRQRIQQRIARAFGISSASMYLTKPTFFSRINNTEAKTTHDEY
;
A
#
# COMPACT_ATOMS: atom_id res chain seq x y z
N ASP A 1 -25.92 -19.23 -4.66
CA ASP A 1 -26.00 -18.10 -5.61
C ASP A 1 -25.42 -16.84 -5.00
N GLY A 2 -24.11 -16.67 -5.12
CA GLY A 2 -23.39 -15.54 -4.55
C GLY A 2 -23.47 -14.33 -5.46
N VAL A 3 -24.48 -13.48 -5.27
CA VAL A 3 -24.49 -12.16 -5.90
C VAL A 3 -23.34 -11.38 -5.30
N THR A 4 -22.26 -11.20 -6.06
CA THR A 4 -21.21 -10.24 -5.71
C THR A 4 -21.81 -8.85 -5.81
N GLU A 5 -22.19 -8.29 -4.67
CA GLU A 5 -22.59 -6.89 -4.61
C GLU A 5 -21.39 -6.00 -4.94
N VAL A 6 -21.60 -5.04 -5.83
CA VAL A 6 -20.56 -4.09 -6.23
C VAL A 6 -20.32 -3.14 -5.06
N LEU A 7 -19.13 -3.25 -4.44
CA LEU A 7 -18.76 -2.39 -3.32
C LEU A 7 -18.59 -0.92 -3.75
N ALA A 8 -17.95 -0.66 -4.90
CA ALA A 8 -17.79 0.67 -5.49
C ALA A 8 -17.43 0.55 -6.98
N ARG A 9 -17.88 1.50 -7.79
CA ARG A 9 -17.45 1.69 -9.19
C ARG A 9 -16.36 2.75 -9.24
N HIS A 10 -15.44 2.61 -10.18
CA HIS A 10 -14.33 3.56 -10.40
C HIS A 10 -14.77 4.99 -10.75
N SER A 11 -16.02 5.16 -11.20
CA SER A 11 -16.58 6.46 -11.58
C SER A 11 -17.29 7.18 -10.44
N GLU A 12 -17.43 6.54 -9.27
CA GLU A 12 -18.00 7.15 -8.08
C GLU A 12 -16.95 8.01 -7.36
N ASP A 13 -17.37 9.10 -6.72
CA ASP A 13 -16.58 9.85 -5.73
C ASP A 13 -17.16 9.53 -4.34
N LEU A 14 -16.41 8.78 -3.55
CA LEU A 14 -16.86 8.22 -2.28
C LEU A 14 -16.07 8.84 -1.13
N GLN A 15 -16.71 9.71 -0.36
CA GLN A 15 -16.07 10.30 0.82
C GLN A 15 -15.86 9.24 1.92
N ASP A 16 -16.87 8.44 2.23
CA ASP A 16 -16.79 7.34 3.18
C ASP A 16 -17.87 6.29 2.86
N LYS A 17 -17.46 5.13 2.33
CA LYS A 17 -18.35 3.97 2.18
C LYS A 17 -17.79 2.81 2.98
N PHE A 18 -18.58 2.28 3.91
CA PHE A 18 -18.19 1.14 4.73
C PHE A 18 -19.32 0.12 4.79
N VAL A 19 -18.99 -1.14 4.53
CA VAL A 19 -19.91 -2.27 4.61
C VAL A 19 -19.39 -3.21 5.67
N GLU A 20 -20.17 -3.41 6.74
CA GLU A 20 -19.86 -4.41 7.75
C GLU A 20 -20.03 -5.81 7.17
N VAL A 21 -19.07 -6.68 7.46
CA VAL A 21 -19.08 -8.08 7.04
C VAL A 21 -18.84 -8.97 8.26
N PRO A 22 -19.31 -10.23 8.24
CA PRO A 22 -18.96 -11.18 9.28
C PRO A 22 -17.45 -11.29 9.42
N CYS A 23 -16.97 -11.31 10.67
CA CYS A 23 -15.57 -11.60 10.94
C CYS A 23 -15.23 -13.05 10.59
N SER A 24 -13.95 -13.32 10.29
CA SER A 24 -13.48 -14.68 10.08
C SER A 24 -13.40 -15.44 11.40
N GLU A 25 -13.48 -16.78 11.34
CA GLU A 25 -13.27 -17.65 12.51
C GLU A 25 -11.90 -17.42 13.14
N ASP A 26 -10.87 -17.16 12.33
CA ASP A 26 -9.54 -16.77 12.82
C ASP A 26 -9.63 -15.51 13.69
N TYR A 27 -10.32 -14.47 13.25
CA TYR A 27 -10.45 -13.25 14.03
C TYR A 27 -11.11 -13.50 15.40
N ASP A 28 -12.13 -14.37 15.45
CA ASP A 28 -12.86 -14.67 16.69
C ASP A 28 -12.11 -15.63 17.63
N SER A 29 -11.25 -16.50 17.10
CA SER A 29 -10.46 -17.46 17.86
C SER A 29 -9.16 -16.87 18.45
N HIS A 30 -8.70 -15.72 17.95
CA HIS A 30 -7.47 -15.09 18.42
C HIS A 30 -7.67 -14.23 19.67
N ARG A 31 -6.61 -14.13 20.48
CA ARG A 31 -6.59 -13.25 21.65
C ARG A 31 -6.77 -11.79 21.22
N ARG A 32 -7.78 -11.14 21.79
CA ARG A 32 -8.02 -9.71 21.60
C ARG A 32 -7.09 -8.90 22.49
N PHE A 33 -6.44 -7.91 21.90
CA PHE A 33 -5.57 -6.94 22.54
C PHE A 33 -6.22 -5.56 22.42
N GLU A 34 -6.40 -4.90 23.56
CA GLU A 34 -7.02 -3.59 23.62
C GLU A 34 -6.24 -2.58 22.77
N GLY A 35 -6.96 -1.79 21.99
CA GLY A 35 -6.37 -0.73 21.16
C GLY A 35 -5.76 -1.19 19.83
N CYS A 36 -5.47 -2.48 19.62
CA CYS A 36 -4.93 -2.96 18.32
C CYS A 36 -5.77 -4.04 17.63
N THR A 37 -6.69 -4.70 18.34
CA THR A 37 -7.68 -5.58 17.69
C THR A 37 -8.82 -4.73 17.12
N PRO A 38 -9.17 -4.87 15.83
CA PRO A 38 -10.36 -4.26 15.25
C PRO A 38 -11.58 -4.48 16.14
N ARG A 39 -12.56 -3.56 16.13
CA ARG A 39 -13.81 -3.74 16.88
C ARG A 39 -14.94 -4.30 16.04
N LYS A 40 -14.75 -4.29 14.73
CA LYS A 40 -15.69 -4.77 13.71
C LYS A 40 -14.92 -5.24 12.49
N CYS A 41 -15.56 -6.06 11.66
CA CYS A 41 -15.03 -6.46 10.36
C CYS A 41 -15.85 -5.79 9.27
N GLY A 42 -15.18 -5.38 8.19
CA GLY A 42 -15.84 -4.64 7.14
C GLY A 42 -14.92 -4.33 5.98
N ARG A 43 -15.54 -3.85 4.91
CA ARG A 43 -14.87 -3.37 3.70
C ARG A 43 -15.14 -1.88 3.58
N GLY A 44 -14.08 -1.08 3.45
CA GLY A 44 -14.17 0.37 3.30
C GLY A 44 -13.65 0.83 1.95
N VAL A 45 -14.29 1.82 1.36
CA VAL A 45 -13.84 2.55 0.16
C VAL A 45 -13.96 4.05 0.43
N THR A 46 -12.92 4.79 0.08
CA THR A 46 -12.86 6.25 0.28
C THR A 46 -11.84 6.89 -0.65
N ASP A 47 -12.25 7.96 -1.32
CA ASP A 47 -11.42 8.83 -2.16
C ASP A 47 -10.87 10.03 -1.37
N ALA A 48 -11.28 10.18 -0.11
CA ALA A 48 -10.92 11.32 0.74
C ALA A 48 -9.50 11.25 1.35
N VAL A 49 -8.78 10.14 1.15
CA VAL A 49 -7.47 9.93 1.79
C VAL A 49 -6.34 10.65 1.07
N ILE A 50 -6.45 10.80 -0.26
CA ILE A 50 -5.43 11.36 -1.12
C ILE A 50 -6.08 12.23 -2.19
N THR A 51 -5.56 13.43 -2.43
CA THR A 51 -6.09 14.27 -3.50
C THR A 51 -5.62 13.75 -4.87
N ARG A 52 -6.30 14.15 -5.94
CA ARG A 52 -5.89 13.81 -7.31
C ARG A 52 -4.45 14.27 -7.62
N GLU A 53 -4.10 15.49 -7.20
CA GLU A 53 -2.76 16.04 -7.40
C GLU A 53 -1.69 15.23 -6.65
N GLU A 54 -1.97 14.88 -5.40
CA GLU A 54 -1.09 14.03 -4.60
C GLU A 54 -0.93 12.63 -5.20
N ALA A 55 -2.01 12.04 -5.70
CA ALA A 55 -1.98 10.74 -6.37
C ALA A 55 -1.11 10.79 -7.63
N GLU A 56 -1.20 11.86 -8.43
CA GLU A 56 -0.34 12.05 -9.59
C GLU A 56 1.12 12.26 -9.20
N ARG A 57 1.41 12.98 -8.11
CA ARG A 57 2.78 13.13 -7.57
C ARG A 57 3.33 11.80 -7.08
N ILE A 58 2.56 11.03 -6.33
CA ILE A 58 2.94 9.69 -5.85
C ILE A 58 3.20 8.75 -7.03
N ARG A 59 2.37 8.81 -8.07
CA ARG A 59 2.61 8.03 -9.30
C ARG A 59 3.98 8.37 -9.91
N ARG A 60 4.33 9.66 -10.03
CA ARG A 60 5.64 10.09 -10.54
C ARG A 60 6.81 9.67 -9.64
N ILE A 61 6.61 9.62 -8.32
CA ILE A 61 7.59 9.06 -7.38
C ILE A 61 7.81 7.57 -7.68
N ALA A 62 6.73 6.80 -7.79
CA ALA A 62 6.80 5.37 -8.10
C ALA A 62 7.46 5.10 -9.46
N GLU A 63 7.09 5.85 -10.50
CA GLU A 63 7.68 5.75 -11.85
C GLU A 63 9.18 6.02 -11.83
N ARG A 64 9.64 7.08 -11.16
CA ARG A 64 11.07 7.38 -11.00
C ARG A 64 11.81 6.27 -10.27
N GLY A 65 11.30 5.79 -9.14
CA GLY A 65 11.96 4.71 -8.40
C GLY A 65 11.99 3.39 -9.15
N LEU A 66 10.90 3.02 -9.84
CA LEU A 66 10.82 1.82 -10.67
C LEU A 66 11.52 1.96 -12.03
N SER A 67 12.13 3.11 -12.32
CA SER A 67 13.03 3.27 -13.48
C SER A 67 14.45 2.81 -13.16
N LEU A 68 14.81 2.73 -11.87
CA LEU A 68 16.11 2.26 -11.39
C LEU A 68 16.25 0.72 -11.42
N GLY A 69 15.14 0.01 -11.59
CA GLY A 69 15.11 -1.45 -11.53
C GLY A 69 13.83 -2.01 -12.15
N GLY A 70 13.64 -3.31 -11.99
CA GLY A 70 12.53 -4.05 -12.54
C GLY A 70 12.69 -5.53 -12.27
N SER A 71 11.57 -6.24 -12.21
CA SER A 71 11.55 -7.70 -12.18
C SER A 71 11.76 -8.27 -13.57
N ASP A 72 12.36 -9.47 -13.64
CA ASP A 72 12.33 -10.31 -14.86
C ASP A 72 10.92 -10.87 -15.14
N GLY A 73 10.05 -10.85 -14.13
CA GLY A 73 8.66 -11.28 -14.22
C GLY A 73 7.67 -10.13 -14.38
N GLY A 74 6.38 -10.48 -14.22
CA GLY A 74 5.26 -9.58 -14.42
C GLY A 74 5.13 -8.42 -13.42
N ALA A 75 5.75 -8.50 -12.23
CA ALA A 75 5.56 -7.52 -11.18
C ALA A 75 6.87 -6.96 -10.63
N SER A 76 7.03 -5.63 -10.71
CA SER A 76 8.16 -4.92 -10.07
C SER A 76 7.68 -4.22 -8.80
N ILE A 77 8.45 -4.34 -7.72
CA ILE A 77 8.13 -3.80 -6.40
C ILE A 77 9.14 -2.71 -6.01
N LEU A 78 8.62 -1.63 -5.42
CA LEU A 78 9.39 -0.55 -4.80
C LEU A 78 8.80 -0.21 -3.43
N ASP A 79 9.58 -0.42 -2.37
CA ASP A 79 9.26 0.01 -1.01
C ASP A 79 10.22 1.12 -0.59
N LEU A 80 9.74 2.37 -0.59
CA LEU A 80 10.53 3.53 -0.15
C LEU A 80 10.86 3.49 1.34
N HIS A 81 10.09 2.80 2.17
CA HIS A 81 10.36 2.75 3.61
C HIS A 81 11.54 1.82 3.93
N SER A 82 11.56 0.61 3.36
CA SER A 82 12.67 -0.33 3.58
C SER A 82 13.84 -0.14 2.62
N GLY A 83 13.59 0.53 1.49
CA GLY A 83 14.52 0.62 0.38
C GLY A 83 14.50 -0.59 -0.55
N ALA A 84 13.56 -1.54 -0.41
CA ALA A 84 13.51 -2.70 -1.29
C ALA A 84 13.08 -2.30 -2.71
N LEU A 85 13.87 -2.71 -3.71
CA LEU A 85 13.58 -2.52 -5.13
C LEU A 85 13.85 -3.83 -5.88
N SER A 86 12.91 -4.24 -6.74
CA SER A 86 13.11 -5.36 -7.66
C SER A 86 14.24 -5.07 -8.65
N LEU A 87 15.16 -6.01 -8.80
CA LEU A 87 16.24 -5.99 -9.79
C LEU A 87 16.47 -7.42 -10.31
N GLY A 88 15.94 -7.70 -11.51
CA GLY A 88 15.89 -9.04 -12.09
C GLY A 88 15.05 -9.98 -11.23
N LYS A 89 15.67 -11.01 -10.65
CA LYS A 89 15.01 -11.99 -9.77
C LYS A 89 15.23 -11.72 -8.28
N HIS A 90 15.84 -10.60 -7.92
CA HIS A 90 16.24 -10.29 -6.56
C HIS A 90 15.74 -8.93 -6.10
N PHE A 91 15.85 -8.68 -4.80
CA PHE A 91 15.66 -7.36 -4.21
C PHE A 91 17.01 -6.76 -3.82
N VAL A 92 17.17 -5.48 -4.14
CA VAL A 92 18.30 -4.66 -3.65
C VAL A 92 17.79 -3.60 -2.69
N ASN A 93 18.67 -3.13 -1.81
CA ASN A 93 18.39 -1.93 -1.02
C ASN A 93 18.82 -0.70 -1.85
N LEU A 94 17.84 0.07 -2.34
CA LEU A 94 18.08 1.20 -3.23
C LEU A 94 18.99 2.27 -2.61
N TYR A 95 18.86 2.53 -1.30
CA TYR A 95 19.69 3.50 -0.59
C TYR A 95 21.16 3.09 -0.55
N ARG A 96 21.44 1.80 -0.38
CA ARG A 96 22.81 1.27 -0.40
C ARG A 96 23.36 1.10 -1.81
N TYR A 97 22.51 0.64 -2.74
CA TYR A 97 22.92 0.28 -4.09
C TYR A 97 23.21 1.52 -4.95
N PHE A 98 22.36 2.55 -4.87
CA PHE A 98 22.52 3.78 -5.64
C PHE A 98 23.22 4.89 -4.84
N GLY A 99 23.32 4.76 -3.51
CA GLY A 99 24.04 5.71 -2.65
C GLY A 99 23.54 7.14 -2.83
N ASP A 100 24.48 8.07 -3.03
CA ASP A 100 24.18 9.50 -3.17
C ASP A 100 23.29 9.83 -4.38
N LYS A 101 23.29 8.99 -5.42
CA LYS A 101 22.44 9.18 -6.61
C LYS A 101 20.95 9.12 -6.29
N ILE A 102 20.55 8.60 -5.13
CA ILE A 102 19.15 8.63 -4.68
C ILE A 102 18.64 10.07 -4.53
N GLN A 103 19.51 11.02 -4.20
CA GLN A 103 19.13 12.44 -4.06
C GLN A 103 18.76 13.08 -5.41
N ASP A 104 19.26 12.52 -6.52
CA ASP A 104 18.88 12.94 -7.87
C ASP A 104 17.49 12.39 -8.28
N ILE A 105 17.03 11.33 -7.59
CA ILE A 105 15.81 10.60 -7.93
C ILE A 105 14.64 11.02 -7.05
N PHE A 106 14.86 11.26 -5.76
CA PHE A 106 13.81 11.65 -4.81
C PHE A 106 14.22 12.90 -4.03
N THR A 107 13.27 13.82 -3.88
CA THR A 107 13.43 15.02 -3.06
C THR A 107 12.92 14.77 -1.63
N GLU A 108 13.28 15.63 -0.69
CA GLU A 108 12.69 15.56 0.66
C GLU A 108 11.18 15.78 0.63
N GLU A 109 10.67 16.58 -0.31
CA GLU A 109 9.23 16.76 -0.51
C GLU A 109 8.53 15.47 -0.97
N ASP A 110 9.20 14.66 -1.79
CA ASP A 110 8.69 13.35 -2.20
C ASP A 110 8.52 12.43 -0.99
N PHE A 111 9.53 12.38 -0.12
CA PHE A 111 9.46 11.59 1.11
C PHE A 111 8.45 12.16 2.11
N ALA A 112 8.32 13.48 2.22
CA ALA A 112 7.31 14.11 3.05
C ALA A 112 5.89 13.74 2.60
N LEU A 113 5.60 13.84 1.30
CA LEU A 113 4.32 13.44 0.74
C LEU A 113 4.03 11.96 0.99
N TYR A 114 4.99 11.08 0.72
CA TYR A 114 4.83 9.64 0.96
C TYR A 114 4.52 9.33 2.44
N ARG A 115 5.25 9.94 3.37
CA ARG A 115 5.01 9.77 4.82
C ARG A 115 3.63 10.28 5.24
N ASP A 116 3.23 11.44 4.74
CA ASP A 116 1.95 12.06 5.07
C ASP A 116 0.76 11.21 4.57
N VAL A 117 0.81 10.77 3.31
CA VAL A 117 -0.24 9.90 2.73
C VAL A 117 -0.32 8.57 3.49
N ARG A 118 0.83 7.95 3.78
CA ARG A 118 0.87 6.74 4.61
C ARG A 118 0.24 6.97 5.98
N GLN A 119 0.52 8.10 6.63
CA GLN A 119 -0.06 8.44 7.92
C GLN A 119 -1.58 8.66 7.83
N ARG A 120 -2.08 9.33 6.78
CA ARG A 120 -3.51 9.50 6.53
C ARG A 120 -4.22 8.16 6.32
N ILE A 121 -3.64 7.25 5.53
CA ILE A 121 -4.14 5.87 5.38
C ILE A 121 -4.23 5.18 6.74
N GLN A 122 -3.15 5.27 7.55
CA GLN A 122 -3.13 4.65 8.88
C GLN A 122 -4.22 5.19 9.79
N GLN A 123 -4.37 6.51 9.87
CA GLN A 123 -5.41 7.15 10.67
C GLN A 123 -6.81 6.76 10.19
N ARG A 124 -7.00 6.64 8.87
CA ARG A 124 -8.29 6.28 8.30
C ARG A 124 -8.70 4.84 8.64
N ILE A 125 -7.79 3.89 8.50
CA ILE A 125 -7.99 2.50 8.92
C ILE A 125 -8.29 2.47 10.43
N ALA A 126 -7.50 3.17 11.24
CA ALA A 126 -7.68 3.20 12.68
C ALA A 126 -9.08 3.66 13.09
N ARG A 127 -9.57 4.75 12.48
CA ARG A 127 -10.93 5.27 12.69
C ARG A 127 -11.99 4.28 12.21
N ALA A 128 -11.84 3.72 11.01
CA ALA A 128 -12.83 2.82 10.42
C ALA A 128 -13.05 1.55 11.28
N PHE A 129 -11.98 1.04 11.89
CA PHE A 129 -12.01 -0.21 12.65
C PHE A 129 -12.00 -0.01 14.18
N GLY A 130 -12.01 1.23 14.67
CA GLY A 130 -12.06 1.54 16.09
C GLY A 130 -10.81 1.11 16.86
N ILE A 131 -9.64 1.20 16.23
CA ILE A 131 -8.33 0.89 16.82
C ILE A 131 -7.51 2.16 17.04
N SER A 132 -6.52 2.09 17.92
CA SER A 132 -5.56 3.15 18.15
C SER A 132 -4.56 3.22 17.00
N SER A 133 -4.42 4.38 16.37
CA SER A 133 -3.40 4.60 15.34
C SER A 133 -1.98 4.43 15.88
N ALA A 134 -1.76 4.64 17.19
CA ALA A 134 -0.46 4.45 17.83
C ALA A 134 -0.12 2.96 18.07
N SER A 135 -1.13 2.09 18.01
CA SER A 135 -0.98 0.64 18.22
C SER A 135 -1.14 -0.15 16.92
N MET A 136 -1.30 0.55 15.79
CA MET A 136 -1.46 -0.05 14.46
C MET A 136 -0.18 0.12 13.66
N TYR A 137 0.49 -0.99 13.39
CA TYR A 137 1.63 -1.04 12.50
C TYR A 137 1.15 -1.59 11.16
N LEU A 138 1.28 -0.82 10.08
CA LEU A 138 1.10 -1.39 8.74
C LEU A 138 2.12 -2.51 8.57
N THR A 139 1.64 -3.73 8.39
CA THR A 139 2.48 -4.89 8.16
C THR A 139 3.35 -4.61 6.94
N LYS A 140 4.64 -4.92 7.05
CA LYS A 140 5.55 -4.75 5.94
C LYS A 140 5.18 -5.71 4.80
N PRO A 141 5.34 -5.29 3.53
CA PRO A 141 5.70 -3.96 3.06
C PRO A 141 4.48 -3.16 2.53
N THR A 142 4.49 -1.83 2.70
CA THR A 142 3.67 -0.92 1.88
C THR A 142 4.55 -0.51 0.70
N PHE A 143 4.19 -0.95 -0.50
CA PHE A 143 5.04 -0.78 -1.68
C PHE A 143 4.23 -0.34 -2.89
N PHE A 144 4.92 0.24 -3.86
CA PHE A 144 4.42 0.42 -5.20
C PHE A 144 4.67 -0.85 -6.01
N SER A 145 3.68 -1.24 -6.81
CA SER A 145 3.83 -2.29 -7.82
C SER A 145 3.61 -1.74 -9.22
N ARG A 146 4.46 -2.16 -10.15
CA ARG A 146 4.20 -2.05 -11.59
C ARG A 146 3.97 -3.45 -12.13
N ILE A 147 2.79 -3.70 -12.66
CA ILE A 147 2.36 -4.99 -13.19
C ILE A 147 2.26 -4.91 -14.72
N ASN A 148 2.73 -5.96 -15.40
CA ASN A 148 2.59 -6.14 -16.85
C ASN A 148 2.19 -7.61 -17.16
N ASN A 149 2.12 -7.97 -18.44
CA ASN A 149 1.66 -9.29 -18.91
C ASN A 149 2.78 -10.35 -19.03
N THR A 150 3.97 -10.08 -18.50
CA THR A 150 5.08 -11.05 -18.49
C THR A 150 4.78 -12.14 -17.47
N GLU A 151 5.13 -13.39 -17.80
CA GLU A 151 4.96 -14.52 -16.89
C GLU A 151 5.73 -14.34 -15.58
N ALA A 152 5.19 -14.87 -14.48
CA ALA A 152 5.87 -14.90 -13.20
C ALA A 152 7.20 -15.66 -13.28
N LYS A 153 8.26 -15.08 -12.71
CA LYS A 153 9.59 -15.71 -12.60
C LYS A 153 9.98 -15.97 -11.15
N THR A 154 9.29 -15.35 -10.21
CA THR A 154 9.44 -15.48 -8.75
C THR A 154 8.06 -15.49 -8.08
N THR A 155 8.00 -15.93 -6.82
CA THR A 155 6.76 -15.85 -6.00
C THR A 155 6.27 -14.42 -5.77
N HIS A 156 7.12 -13.42 -6.02
CA HIS A 156 6.76 -12.01 -5.92
C HIS A 156 6.13 -11.45 -7.21
N ASP A 157 6.01 -12.27 -8.26
CA ASP A 157 5.37 -11.91 -9.53
C ASP A 157 3.93 -12.46 -9.67
N GLU A 158 3.43 -13.21 -8.69
CA GLU A 158 2.11 -13.87 -8.73
C GLU A 158 1.01 -12.94 -8.17
N TYR A 159 0.11 -12.47 -9.05
CA TYR A 159 -1.02 -11.56 -8.74
C TYR A 159 -2.30 -11.96 -9.48
#